data_AF-A0A529T926-F1
#
_entry.id   AF-A0A529T926-F1
#
_cell.length_a   1.000
_cell.length_b   1.000
_cell.length_c   1.000
_cell.angle_alpha   90.00
_cell.angle_beta   90.00
_cell.angle_gamma   90.00
#
_symmetry.space_group_name_H-M   'P 1'
#
loop_
_entity.id
_entity.type
_entity.pdbx_description
1 polymer ?
#
loop_
_entity_poly.entity_id
_entity_poly.type
_entity_poly.pdbx_seq_one_letter_code
_entity_poly.pdbx_strand_id
1 'polypeptide(L)'
;MLVSDPDGRLVHAEMRFGDGYIIVDSEWDERIASPVSVGGKNTQAVYVRLQQDIDAHCGARAAGAEIVEEPADHFYGERQYRARDPEGHVWTFTRTVRVVPKDEAERLTGLRIEGWHR
;
A
#
# COMPACT_ATOMS: atom_id res chain seq x y z
N MET A 1 14.62 10.52 10.65
CA MET A 1 16.04 10.24 10.99
C MET A 1 16.66 9.42 9.86
N LEU A 2 17.96 9.55 9.57
CA LEU A 2 18.68 8.67 8.63
C LEU A 2 19.93 8.14 9.33
N VAL A 3 20.11 6.83 9.33
CA VAL A 3 21.25 6.12 9.89
C VAL A 3 21.91 5.31 8.79
N SER A 4 23.22 5.43 8.67
CA SER A 4 24.03 4.73 7.68
C SER A 4 25.19 3.99 8.34
N ASP A 5 25.65 2.91 7.70
CA ASP A 5 26.89 2.22 8.07
C ASP A 5 28.14 3.05 7.68
N PRO A 6 29.37 2.64 8.06
CA PRO A 6 30.59 3.35 7.69
C PRO A 6 30.86 3.47 6.18
N ASP A 7 30.26 2.61 5.36
CA ASP A 7 30.35 2.63 3.90
C ASP A 7 29.26 3.54 3.26
N GLY A 8 28.39 4.12 4.08
CA GLY A 8 27.30 5.01 3.66
C GLY A 8 26.03 4.29 3.21
N ARG A 9 25.90 2.97 3.41
CA ARG A 9 24.66 2.24 3.10
C ARG A 9 23.59 2.56 4.12
N LEU A 10 22.33 2.56 3.70
CA LEU A 10 21.19 2.71 4.60
C LEU A 10 21.23 1.61 5.68
N VAL A 11 20.92 1.98 6.92
CA VAL A 11 20.62 1.03 8.01
C VAL A 11 19.18 1.23 8.45
N HIS A 12 18.80 2.49 8.72
CA HIS A 12 17.47 2.86 9.19
C HIS A 12 17.12 4.26 8.69
N ALA A 13 15.91 4.42 8.17
CA ALA A 13 15.34 5.71 7.81
C ALA A 13 13.95 5.85 8.43
N GLU A 14 13.70 7.02 8.97
CA GLU A 14 12.40 7.42 9.48
C GLU A 14 11.99 8.70 8.76
N MET A 15 10.85 8.61 8.10
CA MET A 15 10.20 9.68 7.36
C MET A 15 8.84 9.96 7.95
N ARG A 16 8.35 11.20 7.80
CA ARG A 16 7.02 11.59 8.25
C ARG A 16 6.19 12.10 7.08
N PHE A 17 4.94 11.68 7.02
CA PHE A 17 3.95 12.21 6.10
C PHE A 17 2.62 12.41 6.84
N GLY A 18 2.13 13.65 6.87
CA GLY A 18 1.02 14.01 7.75
C GLY A 18 1.34 13.64 9.20
N ASP A 19 0.44 12.90 9.85
CA ASP A 19 0.61 12.43 11.23
C ASP A 19 1.22 11.03 11.32
N GLY A 20 1.58 10.42 10.19
CA GLY A 20 2.15 9.09 10.10
C GLY A 20 3.67 9.08 9.96
N TYR A 21 4.30 8.04 10.49
CA TYR A 21 5.69 7.71 10.25
C TYR A 21 5.80 6.56 9.27
N ILE A 22 6.77 6.65 8.37
CA ILE A 22 7.20 5.57 7.49
C ILE A 22 8.62 5.25 7.91
N ILE A 23 8.84 4.00 8.30
CA ILE A 23 10.14 3.49 8.67
C ILE A 23 10.61 2.53 7.59
N VAL A 24 11.83 2.72 7.12
CA VAL A 24 12.49 1.87 6.13
C VAL A 24 13.80 1.40 6.74
N ASP A 25 13.97 0.09 6.81
CA ASP A 25 15.18 -0.55 7.32
C ASP A 25 15.81 -1.40 6.22
N SER A 26 17.12 -1.59 6.32
CA SER A 26 17.83 -2.55 5.48
C SER A 26 17.54 -3.98 5.91
N GLU A 27 17.76 -4.94 5.02
CA GLU A 27 17.69 -6.37 5.36
C GLU A 27 18.70 -6.70 6.48
N TRP A 28 18.24 -7.31 7.57
CA TRP A 28 19.06 -7.57 8.76
C TRP A 28 18.95 -9.00 9.33
N ASP A 29 18.02 -9.81 8.82
CA ASP A 29 17.82 -11.23 9.17
C ASP A 29 17.49 -11.99 7.88
N GLU A 30 17.83 -13.28 7.81
CA GLU A 30 17.60 -14.11 6.62
C GLU A 30 16.13 -14.21 6.19
N ARG A 31 15.19 -13.90 7.10
CA ARG A 31 13.74 -13.89 6.85
C ARG A 31 13.20 -12.49 6.58
N ILE A 32 14.03 -11.46 6.69
CA ILE A 32 13.67 -10.06 6.45
C ILE A 32 14.37 -9.62 5.17
N ALA A 33 13.60 -9.62 4.08
CA ALA A 33 14.09 -9.35 2.74
C ALA A 33 13.16 -8.40 1.99
N SER A 34 13.73 -7.54 1.16
CA SER A 34 12.97 -6.76 0.20
C SER A 34 12.49 -7.66 -0.95
N PRO A 35 11.31 -7.41 -1.52
CA PRO A 35 10.82 -8.18 -2.66
C PRO A 35 11.82 -8.26 -3.82
N VAL A 36 12.57 -7.19 -4.11
CA VAL A 36 13.58 -7.21 -5.18
C VAL A 36 14.69 -8.23 -4.94
N SER A 37 15.10 -8.49 -3.69
CA SER A 37 16.15 -9.48 -3.38
C SER A 37 15.65 -10.92 -3.45
N VAL A 38 14.34 -11.16 -3.34
CA VAL A 38 13.72 -12.50 -3.37
C VAL A 38 12.88 -12.78 -4.64
N GLY A 39 13.22 -12.11 -5.75
CA GLY A 39 12.60 -12.37 -7.06
C GLY A 39 11.18 -11.81 -7.21
N GLY A 40 10.90 -10.68 -6.57
CA GLY A 40 9.64 -9.94 -6.63
C GLY A 40 8.51 -10.48 -5.75
N LYS A 41 8.77 -11.52 -4.94
CA LYS A 41 7.77 -12.10 -4.06
C LYS A 41 7.38 -11.12 -2.95
N ASN A 42 6.08 -10.87 -2.82
CA ASN A 42 5.50 -10.07 -1.75
C ASN A 42 4.62 -10.97 -0.88
N THR A 43 5.05 -11.21 0.35
CA THR A 43 4.27 -11.96 1.36
C THR A 43 3.51 -11.03 2.31
N GLN A 44 3.77 -9.73 2.22
CA GLN A 44 3.11 -8.65 2.93
C GLN A 44 2.89 -7.46 1.98
N ALA A 45 1.94 -6.61 2.32
CA ALA A 45 1.67 -5.37 1.60
C ALA A 45 1.30 -4.28 2.60
N VAL A 46 1.66 -3.03 2.28
CA VAL A 46 1.24 -1.88 3.09
C VAL A 46 -0.11 -1.40 2.60
N TYR A 47 -1.04 -1.15 3.53
CA TYR A 47 -2.39 -0.71 3.21
C TYR A 47 -2.67 0.62 3.90
N VAL A 48 -2.89 1.67 3.12
CA VAL A 48 -3.02 3.05 3.60
C VAL A 48 -4.37 3.61 3.21
N ARG A 49 -5.16 4.06 4.19
CA ARG A 49 -6.39 4.80 3.94
C ARG A 49 -6.11 6.29 3.90
N LEU A 50 -6.55 6.93 2.82
CA LEU A 50 -6.32 8.34 2.54
C LEU A 50 -7.62 9.13 2.70
N GLN A 51 -7.49 10.40 3.10
CA GLN A 51 -8.61 11.36 3.10
C GLN A 51 -8.73 12.05 1.74
N GLN A 52 -7.61 12.23 1.05
CA GLN A 52 -7.53 12.85 -0.28
C GLN A 52 -8.07 11.94 -1.39
N ASP A 53 -8.33 12.55 -2.54
CA ASP A 53 -8.75 11.86 -3.76
C ASP A 53 -7.69 10.85 -4.26
N ILE A 54 -8.18 9.69 -4.71
CA ILE A 54 -7.32 8.55 -5.08
C ILE A 54 -6.71 8.74 -6.45
N ASP A 55 -7.43 9.29 -7.42
CA ASP A 55 -6.90 9.58 -8.76
C ASP A 55 -5.82 10.65 -8.69
N ALA A 56 -6.08 11.72 -7.92
CA ALA A 56 -5.10 12.77 -7.68
C ALA A 56 -3.83 12.21 -7.02
N HIS A 57 -3.95 11.35 -6.00
CA HIS A 57 -2.80 10.71 -5.34
C HIS A 57 -2.04 9.77 -6.28
N CYS A 58 -2.74 9.07 -7.18
CA CYS A 58 -2.15 8.23 -8.21
C CYS A 58 -1.30 9.02 -9.23
N GLY A 59 -1.37 10.36 -9.21
CA GLY A 59 -0.41 11.25 -9.86
C GLY A 59 1.05 11.01 -9.45
N ALA A 60 1.29 10.28 -8.35
CA ALA A 60 2.62 9.77 -7.95
C ALA A 60 3.36 9.03 -9.09
N ARG A 61 2.66 8.47 -10.07
CA ARG A 61 3.27 7.89 -11.28
C ARG A 61 4.18 8.87 -12.03
N ALA A 62 3.85 10.16 -12.01
CA ALA A 62 4.68 11.21 -12.63
C ALA A 62 6.01 11.41 -11.89
N ALA A 63 6.09 11.01 -10.62
CA ALA A 63 7.31 10.97 -9.82
C ALA A 63 8.04 9.61 -9.90
N GLY A 64 7.61 8.70 -10.78
CA GLY A 64 8.26 7.42 -11.01
C GLY A 64 7.67 6.22 -10.25
N ALA A 65 6.56 6.38 -9.55
CA ALA A 65 5.88 5.25 -8.91
C ALA A 65 5.37 4.24 -9.98
N GLU A 66 5.68 2.96 -9.81
CA GLU A 66 5.15 1.89 -10.66
C GLU A 66 3.72 1.56 -10.23
N ILE A 67 2.73 1.86 -11.07
CA ILE A 67 1.33 1.52 -10.81
C ILE A 67 1.07 0.08 -11.28
N VAL A 68 0.73 -0.80 -10.35
CA VAL A 68 0.46 -2.22 -10.63
C VAL A 68 -1.04 -2.53 -10.71
N GLU A 69 -1.88 -1.64 -10.18
CA GLU A 69 -3.33 -1.66 -10.37
C GLU A 69 -3.84 -0.21 -10.45
N GLU A 70 -4.53 0.11 -11.54
CA GLU A 70 -5.10 1.42 -11.79
C GLU A 70 -6.23 1.77 -10.81
N PRO A 71 -6.49 3.06 -10.53
CA PRO A 71 -7.61 3.50 -9.70
C PRO A 71 -8.95 2.91 -10.12
N ALA A 72 -9.56 2.10 -9.26
CA ALA A 72 -10.84 1.45 -9.51
C ALA A 72 -11.76 1.49 -8.27
N ASP A 73 -13.06 1.49 -8.54
CA ASP A 73 -14.08 1.34 -7.50
C ASP A 73 -14.30 -0.15 -7.22
N HIS A 74 -14.34 -0.52 -5.94
CA HIS A 74 -14.54 -1.90 -5.51
C HIS A 74 -15.93 -2.09 -4.89
N PHE A 75 -16.42 -3.34 -4.92
CA PHE A 75 -17.76 -3.71 -4.43
C PHE A 75 -18.03 -3.33 -2.96
N TYR A 76 -16.96 -3.15 -2.18
CA TYR A 76 -17.02 -2.71 -0.79
C TYR A 76 -16.99 -1.18 -0.64
N GLY A 77 -17.23 -0.40 -1.70
CA GLY A 77 -17.45 1.04 -1.61
C GLY A 77 -16.20 1.88 -1.41
N GLU A 78 -15.07 1.32 -1.81
CA GLU A 78 -13.77 1.98 -1.79
C GLU A 78 -13.31 2.26 -3.21
N ARG A 79 -12.63 3.39 -3.40
CA ARG A 79 -11.80 3.64 -4.57
C ARG A 79 -10.35 3.39 -4.18
N GLN A 80 -9.63 2.59 -4.97
CA GLN A 80 -8.32 2.08 -4.61
C GLN A 80 -7.40 2.00 -5.83
N TYR A 81 -6.09 2.17 -5.60
CA TYR A 81 -5.06 1.76 -6.56
C TYR A 81 -3.89 1.09 -5.83
N ARG A 82 -3.02 0.42 -6.58
CA ARG A 82 -1.81 -0.22 -6.05
C ARG A 82 -0.57 0.23 -6.77
N ALA A 83 0.51 0.41 -6.02
CA ALA A 83 1.82 0.76 -6.55
C ALA A 83 2.92 -0.10 -5.93
N ARG A 84 4.07 -0.18 -6.62
CA ARG A 84 5.32 -0.70 -6.05
C ARG A 84 6.23 0.44 -5.65
N ASP A 85 6.89 0.28 -4.50
CA ASP A 85 8.00 1.12 -4.10
C ASP A 85 9.32 0.67 -4.77
N PRO A 86 10.43 1.42 -4.62
CA PRO A 86 11.70 1.08 -5.26
C PRO A 86 12.27 -0.30 -4.87
N GLU A 87 11.90 -0.83 -3.71
CA GLU A 87 12.31 -2.15 -3.21
C GLU A 87 11.29 -3.24 -3.58
N GLY A 88 10.27 -2.89 -4.37
CA GLY A 88 9.27 -3.81 -4.91
C GLY A 88 8.14 -4.16 -3.95
N HIS A 89 8.01 -3.49 -2.80
CA HIS A 89 6.88 -3.72 -1.90
C HIS A 89 5.59 -3.20 -2.51
N VAL A 90 4.51 -3.96 -2.34
CA VAL A 90 3.18 -3.53 -2.79
C VAL A 90 2.53 -2.63 -1.75
N TRP A 91 2.16 -1.44 -2.19
CA TRP A 91 1.37 -0.47 -1.45
C TRP A 91 -0.03 -0.38 -2.03
N THR A 92 -1.04 -0.45 -1.18
CA THR A 92 -2.43 -0.23 -1.54
C THR A 92 -2.90 1.06 -0.90
N PHE A 93 -3.41 1.98 -1.71
CA PHE A 93 -3.98 3.24 -1.25
C PHE A 93 -5.48 3.23 -1.52
N THR A 94 -6.28 3.54 -0.50
CA THR A 94 -7.74 3.48 -0.61
C THR A 94 -8.42 4.69 0.01
N ARG A 95 -9.62 4.99 -0.47
CA ARG A 95 -10.55 5.92 0.16
C ARG A 95 -11.98 5.40 0.03
N THR A 96 -12.74 5.54 1.11
CA THR A 96 -14.18 5.27 1.10
C THR A 96 -14.89 6.29 0.22
N VAL A 97 -15.58 5.82 -0.81
CA VAL A 97 -16.44 6.64 -1.67
C VAL A 97 -17.93 6.45 -1.35
N ARG A 98 -18.29 5.29 -0.78
CA ARG A 98 -19.67 5.00 -0.34
C ARG A 98 -19.72 3.92 0.73
N VAL A 99 -20.65 4.08 1.67
CA VAL A 99 -21.05 2.98 2.58
C VAL A 99 -22.04 2.05 1.87
N VAL A 100 -21.67 0.79 1.71
CA VAL A 100 -22.41 -0.29 1.02
C VAL A 100 -22.90 -1.29 2.07
N PRO A 101 -24.21 -1.49 2.24
CA PRO A 101 -24.75 -2.53 3.11
C PRO A 101 -24.25 -3.93 2.74
N LYS A 102 -24.23 -4.86 3.71
CA LYS A 102 -23.74 -6.23 3.52
C LYS A 102 -24.52 -6.95 2.41
N ASP A 103 -25.84 -6.88 2.44
CA ASP A 103 -26.74 -7.52 1.48
C ASP A 103 -26.51 -7.04 0.05
N GLU A 104 -26.19 -5.75 -0.12
CA GLU A 104 -25.79 -5.21 -1.41
C GLU A 104 -24.43 -5.77 -1.87
N ALA A 105 -23.43 -5.84 -1.00
CA ALA A 105 -22.12 -6.40 -1.35
C ALA A 105 -22.17 -7.91 -1.69
N GLU A 106 -22.96 -8.68 -0.94
CA GLU A 106 -23.21 -10.10 -1.23
C GLU A 106 -23.91 -10.24 -2.59
N ARG A 107 -24.89 -9.39 -2.89
CA ARG A 107 -25.57 -9.38 -4.20
C ARG A 107 -24.61 -9.02 -5.35
N LEU A 108 -23.73 -8.04 -5.17
CA LEU A 108 -22.78 -7.60 -6.20
C LEU A 108 -21.72 -8.65 -6.52
N THR A 109 -21.31 -9.44 -5.54
CA THR A 109 -20.23 -10.43 -5.68
C THR A 109 -20.72 -11.85 -5.91
N GLY A 110 -21.96 -12.16 -5.51
CA GLY A 110 -22.48 -13.52 -5.41
C GLY A 110 -21.86 -14.34 -4.28
N LEU A 111 -21.06 -13.72 -3.41
CA LEU A 111 -20.37 -14.38 -2.30
C LEU A 111 -21.13 -14.17 -0.99
N ARG A 112 -21.05 -15.16 -0.11
CA ARG A 112 -21.42 -14.99 1.29
C ARG A 112 -20.30 -14.22 2.00
N ILE A 113 -20.69 -13.23 2.80
CA ILE A 113 -19.75 -12.39 3.55
C ILE A 113 -20.02 -12.56 5.05
N GLU A 114 -18.97 -12.77 5.84
CA GLU A 114 -19.02 -12.82 7.30
C GLU A 114 -18.14 -11.69 7.88
N GLY A 115 -18.47 -11.17 9.06
CA GLY A 115 -17.70 -10.07 9.67
C GLY A 115 -17.74 -8.76 8.88
N TRP A 116 -18.90 -8.38 8.32
CA TRP A 116 -19.04 -7.10 7.63
C TRP A 116 -19.05 -5.94 8.64
N HIS A 117 -17.90 -5.29 8.77
CA HIS A 117 -17.74 -4.14 9.64
C HIS A 117 -17.76 -2.87 8.79
N ARG A 118 -18.69 -1.96 9.09
CA ARG A 118 -18.74 -0.59 8.58
C ARG A 118 -19.14 0.33 9.71
#